data_AF-A0A6C0L4K5-F1
#
_entry.id   AF-A0A6C0L4K5-F1
#
_cell.length_a   1.000
_cell.length_b   1.000
_cell.length_c   1.000
_cell.angle_alpha   90.00
_cell.angle_beta   90.00
_cell.angle_gamma   90.00
#
_symmetry.space_group_name_H-M   'P 1'
#
loop_
_entity.id
_entity.type
_entity.pdbx_description
1 polymer ?
#
loop_
_entity_poly.entity_id
_entity_poly.type
_entity_poly.pdbx_seq_one_letter_code
_entity_poly.pdbx_strand_id
1 'polypeptide(L)'
;MKLSYFLIIVTVLFLFFVEKHVGNVFIRPGSDNLRHFRFLNIFTYMIEPLHNTFLWNISLLPYNYIFVVILSTIIHTNLIQNKFEDI
;
A
#
# COMPACT_ATOMS: atom_id res chain seq x y z
N MET A 1 4.81 -19.15 1.73
CA MET A 1 4.83 -18.12 2.80
C MET A 1 3.40 -17.89 3.26
N LYS A 2 3.14 -17.76 4.57
CA LYS A 2 1.78 -17.45 5.06
C LYS A 2 1.34 -16.08 4.50
N LEU A 3 0.04 -15.95 4.17
CA LEU A 3 -0.53 -14.71 3.62
C LEU A 3 -0.26 -13.50 4.51
N SER A 4 -0.29 -13.66 5.83
CA SER A 4 0.00 -12.57 6.78
C SER A 4 1.39 -11.96 6.59
N TYR A 5 2.44 -12.79 6.49
CA TYR A 5 3.81 -12.30 6.25
C TYR A 5 3.95 -11.64 4.88
N PHE A 6 3.26 -12.19 3.86
CA PHE A 6 3.23 -11.60 2.53
C PHE A 6 2.64 -10.18 2.55
N LEU A 7 1.49 -10.01 3.19
CA LEU A 7 0.82 -8.72 3.28
C LEU A 7 1.65 -7.70 4.05
N ILE A 8 2.31 -8.09 5.14
CA ILE A 8 3.22 -7.18 5.86
C ILE A 8 4.33 -6.65 4.94
N ILE A 9 4.95 -7.52 4.15
CA ILE A 9 6.00 -7.12 3.20
C ILE A 9 5.43 -6.17 2.14
N VAL A 10 4.27 -6.50 1.57
CA VAL A 10 3.58 -5.65 0.57
C VAL A 10 3.25 -4.28 1.16
N THR A 11 2.72 -4.22 2.39
CA THR A 11 2.41 -2.95 3.06
C THR A 11 3.66 -2.12 3.28
N VAL A 12 4.75 -2.69 3.77
CA VAL A 12 6.01 -1.96 4.00
C VAL A 12 6.54 -1.39 2.67
N LEU A 13 6.59 -2.21 1.62
CA LEU A 13 7.02 -1.77 0.29
C LEU A 13 6.11 -0.67 -0.28
N PHE A 14 4.79 -0.82 -0.10
CA PHE A 14 3.82 0.18 -0.52
C PHE A 14 4.05 1.53 0.18
N LEU A 15 4.28 1.53 1.49
CA LEU A 15 4.54 2.77 2.24
C LEU A 15 5.78 3.50 1.73
N PHE A 16 6.87 2.77 1.47
CA PHE A 16 8.06 3.36 0.85
C PHE A 16 7.77 3.89 -0.57
N PHE A 17 7.00 3.14 -1.36
CA PHE A 17 6.63 3.54 -2.71
C PHE A 17 5.85 4.86 -2.71
N VAL A 18 4.81 4.99 -1.89
CA VAL A 18 3.97 6.18 -1.87
C VAL A 18 4.69 7.38 -1.26
N GLU A 19 5.53 7.19 -0.24
CA GLU A 19 6.33 8.29 0.31
C GLU A 19 7.37 8.79 -0.71
N LYS A 20 7.92 7.92 -1.55
CA LYS A 20 8.86 8.32 -2.61
C LYS A 20 8.19 9.07 -3.77
N HIS A 21 6.99 8.66 -4.18
CA HIS A 21 6.34 9.18 -5.39
C HIS A 21 5.30 10.27 -5.13
N VAL A 22 4.51 10.13 -4.07
CA VAL A 22 3.52 11.14 -3.66
C VAL A 22 4.19 12.17 -2.76
N GLY A 23 5.04 11.70 -1.84
CA GLY A 23 5.70 12.53 -0.86
C GLY A 23 4.75 13.04 0.22
N ASN A 24 5.31 13.37 1.38
CA ASN A 24 4.57 14.00 2.45
C ASN A 24 3.33 13.19 2.88
N VAL A 25 3.39 11.86 2.81
CA VAL A 25 2.29 11.01 3.25
C VAL A 25 2.37 10.89 4.76
N PHE A 26 3.49 10.36 5.25
CA PHE A 26 3.75 10.20 6.67
C PHE A 26 5.03 10.89 7.13
N ILE A 27 5.93 11.29 6.23
CA ILE A 27 7.07 12.16 6.55
C ILE A 27 6.76 13.57 6.02
N ARG A 28 6.29 14.46 6.90
CA ARG A 28 5.87 15.82 6.51
C ARG A 28 6.78 16.90 7.08
N PRO A 29 7.05 18.00 6.36
CA PRO A 29 7.68 19.18 6.95
C PRO A 29 6.76 19.81 7.99
N GLY A 30 7.30 20.13 9.16
CA GLY A 30 6.65 20.90 10.21
C GLY A 30 6.90 22.40 10.04
N SER A 31 6.21 23.20 10.85
CA SER A 31 6.40 24.66 10.92
C SER A 31 7.78 25.07 11.42
N ASP A 32 8.50 24.14 12.04
CA ASP A 32 9.88 24.24 12.50
C ASP A 32 10.91 23.91 11.41
N ASN A 33 10.45 23.69 10.17
CA ASN A 33 11.27 23.29 9.03
C ASN A 33 11.94 21.91 9.20
N LEU A 34 11.54 21.13 10.20
CA LEU A 34 11.98 19.75 10.41
C LEU A 34 10.98 18.76 9.82
N ARG A 35 11.44 17.57 9.42
CA ARG A 35 10.55 16.51 8.94
C ARG A 35 10.07 15.66 10.11
N HIS A 36 8.75 15.58 10.26
CA HIS A 36 8.10 14.81 11.33
C HIS A 36 7.45 13.56 10.77
N PHE A 37 7.70 12.44 11.44
CA PHE A 37 7.03 11.18 11.18
C PHE A 37 5.64 11.18 11.84
N ARG A 38 4.59 11.00 11.05
CA ARG A 38 3.19 10.98 11.51
C ARG A 38 2.57 9.63 11.21
N PHE A 39 2.64 8.73 12.18
CA PHE A 39 2.10 7.37 12.06
C PHE A 39 0.58 7.35 11.78
N LEU A 40 -0.18 8.25 12.40
CA LEU A 40 -1.63 8.31 12.20
C LEU A 40 -2.00 8.54 10.72
N ASN A 41 -1.19 9.35 10.01
CA ASN A 41 -1.42 9.64 8.59
C ASN A 41 -1.30 8.38 7.72
N ILE A 42 -0.50 7.40 8.14
CA ILE A 42 -0.36 6.13 7.41
C ILE A 42 -1.70 5.42 7.35
N PHE A 43 -2.37 5.25 8.50
CA PHE A 43 -3.67 4.60 8.55
C PHE A 43 -4.73 5.39 7.80
N THR A 44 -4.76 6.72 7.96
CA THR A 44 -5.69 7.57 7.21
C THR A 44 -5.51 7.40 5.71
N TYR A 45 -4.26 7.43 5.23
CA TYR A 45 -3.96 7.22 3.81
C TYR A 45 -4.37 5.83 3.31
N MET A 46 -4.16 4.78 4.12
CA MET A 46 -4.54 3.41 3.76
C MET A 46 -6.05 3.22 3.58
N ILE A 47 -6.87 3.96 4.34
CA ILE A 47 -8.34 3.90 4.25
C ILE A 47 -8.93 5.00 3.36
N GLU A 48 -8.12 5.96 2.91
CA GLU A 48 -8.53 7.07 2.04
C GLU A 48 -9.27 6.57 0.78
N PRO A 49 -8.88 5.48 0.11
CA PRO A 49 -9.61 4.99 -1.06
C PRO A 49 -11.05 4.52 -0.78
N LEU A 50 -11.43 4.28 0.48
CA LEU A 50 -12.82 3.97 0.85
C LEU A 50 -13.70 5.22 0.88
N HIS A 51 -13.10 6.39 1.07
CA HIS A 51 -13.80 7.66 1.20
C HIS A 51 -13.67 8.50 -0.06
N ASN A 52 -12.58 8.33 -0.80
CA ASN A 52 -12.24 9.14 -1.95
C ASN A 52 -12.17 8.30 -3.24
N THR A 53 -13.19 8.47 -4.09
CA THR A 53 -13.30 7.76 -5.38
C THR A 53 -12.25 8.21 -6.41
N PHE A 54 -11.58 9.35 -6.21
CA PHE A 54 -10.53 9.82 -7.11
C PHE A 54 -9.36 8.83 -7.25
N LEU A 55 -9.03 8.13 -6.14
CA LEU A 55 -7.96 7.13 -6.12
C LEU A 55 -8.30 5.84 -6.87
N TRP A 56 -9.52 5.72 -7.41
CA TRP A 56 -9.94 4.61 -8.27
C TRP A 56 -9.76 4.91 -9.75
N ASN A 57 -9.20 6.08 -10.11
CA ASN A 57 -8.75 6.31 -11.47
C ASN A 57 -7.63 5.33 -11.84
N ILE A 58 -7.68 4.78 -13.05
CA ILE A 58 -6.71 3.81 -13.58
C ILE A 58 -5.26 4.30 -13.41
N SER A 59 -5.00 5.59 -13.65
CA SER A 59 -3.67 6.18 -13.51
C SER A 59 -3.18 6.26 -12.05
N LEU A 60 -4.11 6.18 -11.09
CA LEU A 60 -3.84 6.31 -9.66
C LEU A 60 -3.95 5.00 -8.87
N LEU A 61 -4.39 3.92 -9.51
CA LEU A 61 -4.48 2.60 -8.88
C LEU A 61 -3.19 2.14 -8.17
N PRO A 62 -1.97 2.41 -8.68
CA PRO A 62 -0.73 2.05 -7.96
C PRO A 62 -0.58 2.74 -6.59
N TYR A 63 -1.23 3.88 -6.38
CA TYR A 63 -1.22 4.64 -5.12
C TYR A 63 -2.39 4.28 -4.20
N ASN A 64 -3.30 3.43 -4.66
CA ASN A 64 -4.48 3.01 -3.90
C ASN A 64 -4.14 1.75 -3.09
N TYR A 65 -3.99 1.92 -1.78
CA TYR A 65 -3.58 0.81 -0.89
C TYR A 65 -4.50 -0.40 -0.97
N ILE A 66 -5.81 -0.17 -1.03
CA ILE A 66 -6.83 -1.22 -1.03
C ILE A 66 -6.75 -2.03 -2.31
N PHE A 67 -6.63 -1.34 -3.45
CA PHE A 67 -6.41 -2.00 -4.73
C PHE A 67 -5.12 -2.85 -4.72
N VAL A 68 -4.01 -2.28 -4.23
CA VAL A 68 -2.72 -2.99 -4.17
C VAL A 68 -2.80 -4.23 -3.29
N VAL A 69 -3.46 -4.17 -2.13
CA VAL A 69 -3.64 -5.34 -1.24
C VAL A 69 -4.52 -6.41 -1.88
N ILE A 70 -5.63 -6.02 -2.50
CA ILE A 70 -6.53 -6.97 -3.18
C ILE A 70 -5.78 -7.68 -4.32
N LEU A 71 -5.12 -6.90 -5.19
CA LEU A 71 -4.36 -7.46 -6.31
C LEU A 71 -3.23 -8.37 -5.84
N SER A 72 -2.48 -7.94 -4.81
CA SER A 72 -1.39 -8.75 -4.25
C SER A 72 -1.91 -10.06 -3.65
N THR A 73 -3.08 -10.03 -3.00
CA THR A 73 -3.72 -11.22 -2.44
C THR A 73 -4.11 -12.20 -3.54
N ILE A 74 -4.73 -11.71 -4.61
CA ILE A 74 -5.10 -12.52 -5.78
C ILE A 74 -3.86 -13.16 -6.42
N ILE A 75 -2.78 -12.39 -6.59
CA ILE A 75 -1.52 -12.91 -7.14
C ILE A 75 -0.95 -14.01 -6.26
N HIS A 76 -0.90 -13.79 -4.94
CA HIS A 76 -0.38 -14.77 -3.99
C HIS A 76 -1.18 -16.08 -4.01
N THR A 77 -2.52 -16.01 -4.05
CA THR A 77 -3.37 -17.20 -4.10
C THR A 77 -3.20 -17.98 -5.40
N ASN A 78 -3.16 -17.30 -6.55
CA ASN A 78 -2.95 -17.96 -7.85
C ASN A 78 -1.57 -18.61 -7.96
N LEU A 79 -0.52 -17.93 -7.48
CA LEU A 79 0.83 -18.51 -7.45
C LEU A 79 0.92 -19.78 -6.59
N ILE A 80 0.17 -19.82 -5.49
CA ILE A 80 0.08 -21.02 -4.65
C ILE A 80 -0.67 -22.13 -5.39
N GLN A 81 -1.78 -21.83 -6.06
CA GLN A 81 -2.55 -22.82 -6.83
C GLN A 81 -1.72 -23.46 -7.94
N ASN A 82 -1.01 -22.67 -8.76
CA ASN A 82 -0.15 -23.19 -9.82
C ASN A 82 0.94 -24.13 -9.27
N LYS A 83 1.51 -23.81 -8.09
CA LYS A 83 2.51 -24.67 -7.45
C LYS A 83 1.97 -26.06 -7.07
N PHE A 84 0.65 -26.22 -6.89
CA PHE A 84 0.02 -27.51 -6.61
C PHE A 84 -0.36 -28.29 -7.87
N GLU A 85 -0.47 -27.66 -9.03
CA GLU A 85 -0.71 -28.35 -10.30
C GLU A 85 0.58 -28.96 -10.89
N ASP A 86 1.75 -28.46 -10.48
CA ASP A 86 3.07 -28.92 -10.93
C ASP A 86 3.66 -30.11 -10.09
N ILE A 87 2.89 -30.69 -9.14
CA ILE A 87 3.30 -31.83 -8.29
C ILE A 87 2.41 -33.04 -8.57
#